data_AF-H6UM06-F1
#
_entry.id   AF-H6UM06-F1
#
_cell.length_a   1.000
_cell.length_b   1.000
_cell.length_c   1.000
_cell.angle_alpha   90.00
_cell.angle_beta   90.00
_cell.angle_gamma   90.00
#
_symmetry.space_group_name_H-M   'P 1'
#
loop_
_entity.id
_entity.type
_entity.pdbx_description
1 polymer ?
#
loop_
_entity_poly.entity_id
_entity_poly.type
_entity_poly.pdbx_seq_one_letter_code
_entity_poly.pdbx_strand_id
1 'polypeptide(L)'
;QRNLLGEDLGPLGLKDLEQLENQIEISLKHIKSAKNQMMLDQLFDLKRKEQQLQEANKELKKKLQEARSDSVPQLTWQNAGPSGSASYNTEPQQGLLQSLECAPPLQIGYQQAYIDQLNNEQIAQHAKGHFPGWI
;
A
#
# COMPACT_ATOMS: atom_id res chain seq x y z
N GLN A 1 -38.37 -3.44 -2.65
CA GLN A 1 -37.04 -3.82 -3.19
C GLN A 1 -37.07 -4.07 -4.69
N ARG A 2 -38.08 -4.76 -5.25
CA ARG A 2 -38.24 -4.99 -6.69
C ARG A 2 -38.03 -3.73 -7.54
N ASN A 3 -38.70 -2.62 -7.19
CA ASN A 3 -38.54 -1.35 -7.90
C ASN A 3 -37.12 -0.77 -7.80
N LEU A 4 -36.43 -0.92 -6.67
CA LEU A 4 -35.03 -0.49 -6.51
C LEU A 4 -34.07 -1.31 -7.38
N LEU A 5 -34.48 -2.50 -7.79
CA LEU A 5 -33.77 -3.38 -8.72
C LEU A 5 -34.24 -3.19 -10.17
N GLY A 6 -35.13 -2.22 -10.42
CA GLY A 6 -35.69 -1.94 -11.74
C GLY A 6 -36.85 -2.84 -12.17
N GLU A 7 -37.41 -3.62 -11.24
CA GLU A 7 -38.56 -4.50 -11.50
C GLU A 7 -39.90 -3.84 -11.14
N ASP A 8 -41.00 -4.31 -11.73
CA ASP A 8 -42.38 -3.83 -11.49
C ASP A 8 -42.55 -2.30 -11.58
N LEU A 9 -41.90 -1.65 -12.55
CA LEU A 9 -41.97 -0.19 -12.71
C LEU A 9 -43.30 0.32 -13.31
N GLY A 10 -44.05 -0.56 -13.99
CA GLY A 10 -45.27 -0.20 -14.73
C GLY A 10 -46.37 0.51 -13.93
N PRO A 11 -46.60 0.18 -12.63
CA PRO A 11 -47.58 0.86 -11.80
C PRO A 11 -47.14 2.24 -11.26
N LEU A 12 -45.87 2.64 -11.41
CA LEU A 12 -45.39 3.92 -10.88
C LEU A 12 -45.71 5.09 -11.82
N GLY A 13 -46.10 6.22 -11.22
CA GLY A 13 -46.20 7.48 -11.95
C GLY A 13 -44.83 8.12 -12.19
N LEU A 14 -44.78 9.14 -13.05
CA LEU A 14 -43.55 9.87 -13.39
C LEU A 14 -42.83 10.41 -12.14
N LYS A 15 -43.58 10.98 -11.19
CA LYS A 15 -43.03 11.53 -9.95
C LYS A 15 -42.40 10.46 -9.05
N ASP A 16 -43.02 9.28 -8.98
CA ASP A 16 -42.51 8.19 -8.15
C ASP A 16 -41.25 7.57 -8.79
N LEU A 17 -41.18 7.53 -10.12
CA LEU A 17 -39.99 7.12 -10.87
C LEU A 17 -38.82 8.10 -10.66
N GLU A 18 -39.07 9.41 -10.74
CA GLU A 18 -38.05 10.43 -10.48
C GLU A 18 -37.51 10.33 -9.04
N GLN A 19 -38.41 10.14 -8.07
CA GLN A 19 -38.01 9.95 -6.67
C GLN A 19 -37.18 8.67 -6.48
N LEU A 20 -37.56 7.59 -7.16
CA LEU A 20 -36.84 6.32 -7.12
C LEU A 20 -35.43 6.45 -7.73
N GLU A 21 -35.31 7.11 -8.87
CA GLU A 21 -34.03 7.39 -9.52
C GLU A 21 -33.11 8.22 -8.62
N ASN A 22 -33.61 9.33 -8.06
CA ASN A 22 -32.83 10.18 -7.16
C ASN A 22 -32.39 9.42 -5.89
N GLN A 23 -33.25 8.56 -5.34
CA GLN A 23 -32.87 7.71 -4.20
C GLN A 23 -31.73 6.75 -4.55
N ILE A 24 -31.80 6.11 -5.71
CA ILE A 24 -30.75 5.20 -6.19
C ILE A 24 -29.45 5.98 -6.42
N GLU A 25 -29.53 7.16 -7.05
CA GLU A 25 -28.35 8.00 -7.32
C GLU A 25 -27.64 8.42 -6.03
N ILE A 26 -28.39 8.94 -5.04
CA ILE A 26 -27.84 9.36 -3.75
C ILE A 26 -27.21 8.17 -3.03
N SER A 27 -27.92 7.04 -2.95
CA SER A 27 -27.41 5.85 -2.26
C SER A 27 -26.14 5.29 -2.94
N LEU A 28 -26.09 5.30 -4.28
CA LEU A 28 -24.93 4.85 -5.03
C LEU A 28 -23.73 5.78 -4.82
N LYS A 29 -23.94 7.10 -4.80
CA LYS A 29 -22.89 8.09 -4.49
C LYS A 29 -22.34 7.84 -3.08
N HIS A 30 -23.21 7.62 -2.09
CA HIS A 30 -22.79 7.32 -0.72
C HIS A 30 -22.00 6.01 -0.64
N ILE A 31 -22.49 4.93 -1.25
CA ILE A 31 -21.79 3.62 -1.25
C ILE A 31 -20.40 3.76 -1.90
N LYS A 32 -20.30 4.43 -3.03
CA LYS A 32 -19.01 4.68 -3.70
C LYS A 32 -18.06 5.49 -2.82
N SER A 33 -18.55 6.58 -2.23
CA SER A 33 -17.76 7.43 -1.33
C SER A 33 -17.27 6.66 -0.11
N ALA A 34 -18.15 5.93 0.57
CA ALA A 34 -17.81 5.13 1.74
C ALA A 34 -16.78 4.03 1.39
N LYS A 35 -16.98 3.32 0.28
CA LYS A 35 -16.03 2.30 -0.20
C LYS A 35 -14.66 2.91 -0.48
N ASN A 36 -14.62 4.05 -1.18
CA ASN A 36 -13.36 4.73 -1.48
C ASN A 36 -12.66 5.20 -0.20
N GLN A 37 -13.40 5.81 0.73
CA GLN A 37 -12.83 6.25 2.01
C GLN A 37 -12.22 5.08 2.78
N MET A 38 -12.96 3.97 2.92
CA MET A 38 -12.45 2.78 3.61
C MET A 38 -11.19 2.21 2.94
N MET A 39 -11.12 2.20 1.60
CA MET A 39 -9.94 1.75 0.89
C MET A 39 -8.74 2.68 1.10
N LEU A 40 -8.96 3.99 1.10
CA LEU A 40 -7.92 4.99 1.38
C LEU A 40 -7.39 4.84 2.81
N ASP A 41 -8.28 4.72 3.78
CA ASP A 41 -7.91 4.54 5.20
C ASP A 41 -7.06 3.27 5.37
N GLN A 42 -7.47 2.16 4.76
CA GLN A 42 -6.71 0.91 4.77
C GLN A 42 -5.33 1.06 4.13
N LEU A 43 -5.25 1.77 3.00
CA LEU A 43 -3.99 2.03 2.32
C LEU A 43 -3.04 2.85 3.19
N PHE A 44 -3.52 3.91 3.83
CA PHE A 44 -2.71 4.75 4.72
C PHE A 44 -2.23 3.98 5.95
N ASP A 45 -3.10 3.18 6.57
CA ASP A 45 -2.73 2.34 7.70
C ASP A 45 -1.62 1.34 7.33
N LEU A 46 -1.74 0.71 6.16
CA LEU A 46 -0.72 -0.22 5.67
C LEU A 46 0.59 0.50 5.35
N LYS A 47 0.54 1.66 4.71
CA LYS A 47 1.73 2.48 4.42
C LYS A 47 2.46 2.92 5.69
N ARG A 48 1.71 3.30 6.72
CA ARG A 48 2.29 3.64 8.03
C ARG A 48 2.99 2.44 8.67
N LYS A 49 2.35 1.26 8.63
CA LYS A 49 2.94 0.02 9.16
C LYS A 49 4.18 -0.39 8.38
N GLU A 50 4.16 -0.27 7.05
CA GLU A 50 5.32 -0.49 6.19
C GLU A 50 6.50 0.38 6.62
N GLN A 51 6.28 1.69 6.79
CA GLN A 51 7.32 2.63 7.21
C GLN A 51 7.90 2.29 8.59
N GLN A 52 7.04 1.99 9.57
CA GLN A 52 7.47 1.61 10.92
C GLN A 52 8.33 0.33 10.90
N LEU A 53 7.93 -0.68 10.12
CA LEU A 53 8.69 -1.91 9.98
C LEU A 53 10.00 -1.70 9.24
N GLN A 54 10.04 -0.82 8.24
CA GLN A 54 11.28 -0.48 7.54
C GLN A 54 12.28 0.22 8.47
N GLU A 55 11.81 1.15 9.31
CA GLU A 55 12.64 1.85 10.29
C GLU A 55 13.18 0.88 11.34
N ALA A 56 12.32 0.05 11.93
CA ALA A 56 12.73 -0.96 12.91
C ALA A 56 13.75 -1.95 12.31
N ASN A 57 13.51 -2.43 11.08
CA ASN A 57 14.46 -3.30 10.38
C ASN A 57 15.81 -2.61 10.12
N LYS A 58 15.80 -1.32 9.76
CA LYS A 58 17.04 -0.54 9.57
C LYS A 58 17.81 -0.42 10.88
N GLU A 59 17.13 -0.15 11.99
CA GLU A 59 17.75 -0.09 13.31
C GLU A 59 18.34 -1.43 13.73
N LEU A 60 17.60 -2.53 13.55
CA LEU A 60 18.08 -3.88 13.86
C LEU A 60 19.31 -4.26 13.02
N LYS A 61 19.31 -3.95 11.71
CA LYS A 61 20.47 -4.18 10.83
C LYS A 61 21.69 -3.40 11.30
N LYS A 62 21.51 -2.15 11.74
CA LYS A 62 22.59 -1.33 12.31
C LYS A 62 23.14 -1.96 13.60
N LYS A 63 22.28 -2.35 14.54
CA LYS A 63 22.69 -3.01 15.80
C LYS A 63 23.42 -4.33 15.55
N LEU A 64 22.98 -5.12 14.55
CA LEU A 64 23.66 -6.36 14.18
C LEU A 64 25.07 -6.12 13.63
N GLN A 65 25.24 -5.07 12.82
CA GLN A 65 26.54 -4.68 12.30
C GLN A 65 27.48 -4.18 13.41
N GLU A 66 26.96 -3.40 14.36
CA GLU A 66 27.70 -2.92 15.53
C GLU A 66 28.12 -4.09 16.43
N ALA A 67 27.21 -5.00 16.79
CA ALA A 67 27.52 -6.19 17.58
C ALA A 67 28.57 -7.09 16.91
N ARG A 68 28.51 -7.23 15.57
CA ARG A 68 29.53 -7.97 14.79
C ARG A 68 30.89 -7.26 14.78
N SER A 69 30.91 -5.94 14.93
CA SER A 69 32.14 -5.14 14.96
C SER A 69 32.80 -5.16 16.34
N ASP A 70 32.01 -5.22 17.42
CA ASP A 70 32.49 -5.35 18.80
C ASP A 70 32.89 -6.80 19.17
N SER A 71 32.46 -7.80 18.40
CA SER A 71 32.89 -9.21 18.52
C SER A 71 33.86 -9.61 17.39
N VAL A 72 35.16 -9.35 17.54
CA VAL A 72 36.22 -9.87 16.65
C VAL A 72 36.65 -11.28 17.12
N PRO A 73 36.99 -12.28 16.26
CA PRO A 73 36.79 -12.45 14.82
C PRO A 73 35.84 -13.63 14.48
N GLN A 74 35.34 -13.61 13.25
CA GLN A 74 34.94 -14.76 12.43
C GLN A 74 34.68 -16.09 13.18
N LEU A 75 33.43 -16.34 13.59
CA LEU A 75 33.01 -17.73 13.85
C LEU A 75 32.82 -18.41 12.49
N THR A 76 33.89 -19.07 12.08
CA THR A 76 33.94 -20.02 10.97
C THR A 76 32.90 -21.13 11.22
N TRP A 77 31.85 -21.18 10.41
CA TRP A 77 31.13 -22.44 10.20
C TRP A 77 32.03 -23.37 9.37
N GLN A 78 33.12 -23.87 9.97
CA GLN A 78 33.91 -24.93 9.37
C GLN A 78 33.20 -26.25 9.63
N ASN A 79 32.43 -26.60 8.60
CA ASN A 79 31.87 -27.90 8.28
C ASN A 79 32.81 -29.05 8.69
N ALA A 80 32.25 -30.06 9.35
CA ALA A 80 32.88 -31.34 9.60
C ALA A 80 33.02 -32.12 8.27
N GLY A 81 34.20 -32.67 7.99
CA GLY A 81 34.39 -33.69 6.94
C GLY A 81 35.81 -33.72 6.35
N PRO A 82 36.51 -34.88 6.33
CA PRO A 82 37.86 -35.00 5.79
C PRO A 82 37.86 -35.31 4.29
N SER A 83 38.98 -34.95 3.65
CA SER A 83 39.48 -35.38 2.32
C SER A 83 39.02 -34.58 1.10
N GLY A 84 40.01 -34.17 0.30
CA GLY A 84 39.85 -33.87 -1.13
C GLY A 84 40.35 -32.49 -1.54
N SER A 85 41.59 -32.44 -2.03
CA SER A 85 42.22 -31.31 -2.73
C SER A 85 41.37 -30.69 -3.84
N ALA A 86 41.28 -29.36 -3.89
CA ALA A 86 41.44 -28.56 -5.12
C ALA A 86 41.33 -27.06 -4.81
N SER A 87 42.28 -26.31 -5.38
CA SER A 87 42.44 -24.87 -5.31
C SER A 87 41.44 -24.13 -6.19
N TYR A 88 40.72 -23.11 -5.68
CA TYR A 88 40.37 -21.90 -6.44
C TYR A 88 39.83 -20.77 -5.53
N ASN A 89 40.52 -19.64 -5.61
CA ASN A 89 40.08 -18.25 -5.71
C ASN A 89 38.94 -17.66 -4.84
N THR A 90 39.30 -16.53 -4.24
CA THR A 90 38.51 -15.40 -3.77
C THR A 90 37.42 -14.92 -4.74
N GLU A 91 36.19 -14.70 -4.24
CA GLU A 91 35.36 -13.53 -4.58
C GLU A 91 34.19 -13.33 -3.57
N PRO A 92 33.91 -12.10 -3.08
CA PRO A 92 32.78 -11.85 -2.20
C PRO A 92 31.50 -11.63 -3.04
N GLN A 93 30.52 -12.54 -2.93
CA GLN A 93 29.22 -12.37 -3.58
C GLN A 93 28.40 -11.26 -2.91
N GLN A 94 28.69 -10.02 -3.29
CA GLN A 94 27.73 -8.91 -3.33
C GLN A 94 26.80 -9.18 -4.52
N GLY A 95 25.74 -9.97 -4.35
CA GLY A 95 24.91 -10.32 -5.52
C GLY A 95 23.49 -10.82 -5.30
N LEU A 96 23.06 -11.14 -4.08
CA LEU A 96 21.74 -11.79 -3.89
C LEU A 96 20.65 -10.90 -3.27
N LEU A 97 20.91 -9.62 -3.01
CA LEU A 97 19.88 -8.68 -2.53
C LEU A 97 19.50 -7.61 -3.56
N GLN A 98 19.74 -7.87 -4.85
CA GLN A 98 19.32 -7.00 -5.96
C GLN A 98 18.16 -7.64 -6.76
N SER A 99 17.19 -8.24 -6.08
CA SER A 99 15.94 -8.65 -6.69
C SER A 99 14.85 -8.68 -5.64
N LEU A 100 14.39 -7.49 -5.28
CA LEU A 100 12.97 -7.24 -5.07
C LEU A 100 12.80 -5.73 -5.29
N GLU A 101 13.12 -5.32 -6.51
CA GLU A 101 12.58 -4.09 -7.07
C GLU A 101 11.07 -4.32 -7.06
N CYS A 102 10.40 -3.71 -6.09
CA CYS A 102 8.98 -3.81 -5.90
C CYS A 102 8.35 -3.39 -7.23
N ALA A 103 7.89 -4.36 -8.02
CA ALA A 103 7.20 -4.08 -9.26
C ALA A 103 6.12 -3.04 -8.93
N PRO A 104 6.02 -1.93 -9.69
CA PRO A 104 5.03 -0.92 -9.38
C PRO A 104 3.68 -1.63 -9.33
N PRO A 105 2.90 -1.49 -8.23
CA PRO A 105 1.59 -2.11 -8.16
C PRO A 105 0.84 -1.63 -9.39
N LEU A 106 0.33 -2.59 -10.18
CA LEU A 106 -0.41 -2.31 -11.40
C LEU A 106 -1.36 -1.15 -11.13
N GLN A 107 -1.12 -0.02 -11.80
CA GLN A 107 -1.94 1.19 -11.71
C GLN A 107 -3.32 0.86 -12.28
N ILE A 108 -4.14 0.22 -11.46
CA ILE A 108 -5.56 0.06 -11.72
C ILE A 108 -6.18 1.41 -11.37
N GLY A 109 -6.25 2.29 -12.37
CA GLY A 109 -7.17 3.42 -12.45
C GLY A 109 -6.95 4.63 -11.55
N TYR A 110 -6.12 4.55 -10.50
CA TYR A 110 -5.84 5.71 -9.64
C TYR A 110 -4.48 6.29 -10.00
N GLN A 111 -4.50 7.47 -10.63
CA GLN A 111 -3.31 8.21 -11.02
C GLN A 111 -2.46 8.50 -9.78
N GLN A 112 -1.26 7.93 -9.71
CA GLN A 112 -0.29 8.11 -8.61
C GLN A 112 -0.05 9.59 -8.28
N ALA A 113 -0.12 10.46 -9.29
CA ALA A 113 -0.04 11.92 -9.15
C ALA A 113 -1.14 12.51 -8.23
N TYR A 114 -2.33 11.91 -8.19
CA TYR A 114 -3.43 12.33 -7.31
C TYR A 114 -3.14 12.02 -5.83
N ILE A 115 -2.53 10.86 -5.56
CA ILE A 115 -2.14 10.47 -4.19
C ILE A 115 -0.99 11.35 -3.69
N ASP A 116 -0.01 11.63 -4.54
CA ASP A 116 1.12 12.48 -4.19
C ASP A 116 0.68 13.94 -3.98
N GLN A 117 -0.30 14.41 -4.76
CA GLN A 117 -0.91 15.74 -4.60
C GLN A 117 -1.71 15.82 -3.29
N LEU A 118 -2.53 14.83 -2.96
CA LEU A 118 -3.26 14.77 -1.67
C LEU A 118 -2.33 14.69 -0.46
N ASN A 119 -1.22 13.96 -0.57
CA ASN A 119 -0.26 13.83 0.53
C ASN A 119 0.43 15.17 0.83
N ASN A 120 0.73 15.97 -0.21
CA ASN A 120 1.23 17.34 -0.06
C ASN A 120 0.13 18.33 0.37
N GLU A 121 -1.10 18.17 -0.12
CA GLU A 121 -2.24 19.00 0.26
C GLU A 121 -2.67 18.76 1.72
N GLN A 122 -2.58 17.54 2.27
CA GLN A 122 -2.90 17.27 3.68
C GLN A 122 -1.88 17.90 4.65
N ILE A 123 -0.59 18.00 4.25
CA ILE A 123 0.42 18.75 5.00
C ILE A 123 0.10 20.26 4.99
N ALA A 124 -0.46 20.78 3.89
CA ALA A 124 -0.85 22.19 3.74
C ALA A 124 -2.24 22.51 4.33
N GLN A 125 -3.18 21.57 4.37
CA GLN A 125 -4.57 21.75 4.83
C GLN A 125 -4.71 21.79 6.34
N HIS A 126 -3.71 21.31 7.10
CA HIS A 126 -3.59 21.64 8.52
C HIS A 126 -3.42 23.16 8.76
N ALA A 127 -3.15 23.95 7.71
CA ALA A 127 -3.11 25.41 7.78
C ALA A 127 -4.36 26.10 7.22
N LYS A 128 -5.01 25.64 6.14
CA LYS A 128 -6.23 26.30 5.57
C LYS A 128 -7.13 25.33 4.83
N GLY A 129 -8.40 25.28 5.23
CA GLY A 129 -9.44 24.43 4.63
C GLY A 129 -9.84 24.87 3.22
N HIS A 130 -9.71 23.97 2.26
CA HIS A 130 -10.46 23.98 1.01
C HIS A 130 -10.48 22.58 0.39
N PHE A 131 -11.67 22.07 0.09
CA PHE A 131 -11.88 20.82 -0.66
C PHE A 131 -12.26 21.17 -2.11
N PRO A 132 -11.57 20.65 -3.14
CA PRO A 132 -12.06 20.75 -4.50
C PRO A 132 -13.13 19.69 -4.74
N GLY A 133 -14.33 20.14 -5.10
CA GLY A 133 -15.40 19.28 -5.59
C GLY A 133 -15.10 18.77 -6.99
N TRP A 134 -15.48 17.53 -7.26
CA TRP A 134 -15.50 16.98 -8.60
C TRP A 134 -16.82 16.23 -8.82
N ILE A 135 -17.53 16.76 -9.82
CA ILE A 135 -18.50 16.08 -10.70
C ILE A 135 -17.77 14.94 -11.40
#